data_AF-A0A6I3FY41-F1
#
_entry.id   AF-A0A6I3FY41-F1
#
_cell.length_a   1.000
_cell.length_b   1.000
_cell.length_c   1.000
_cell.angle_alpha   90.00
_cell.angle_beta   90.00
_cell.angle_gamma   90.00
#
_symmetry.space_group_name_H-M   'P 1'
#
loop_
_entity.id
_entity.type
_entity.pdbx_description
1 polymer ?
#
loop_
_entity_poly.entity_id
_entity_poly.type
_entity_poly.pdbx_seq_one_letter_code
_entity_poly.pdbx_strand_id
1 'polypeptide(L)' 'MAHFIEDFKAGLDRDPATKTGFELLLTSPGLHAIWNYRVAHFLWKLKLRTLSRMFANIARIATG' A
#
# COMPACT_ATOMS: atom_id res chain seq x y z
N MET A 1 4.98 0.99 14.27
CA MET A 1 3.73 0.25 13.99
C MET A 1 3.20 0.74 12.65
N ALA A 2 2.55 -0.11 11.85
CA ALA A 2 1.97 0.32 10.59
C ALA A 2 0.57 0.89 10.85
N HIS A 3 0.42 2.21 10.77
CA HIS A 3 -0.85 2.90 11.02
C HIS A 3 -1.66 3.01 9.72
N PHE A 4 -2.17 1.86 9.24
CA PHE A 4 -2.99 1.80 8.02
C PHE A 4 -4.19 2.75 8.05
N ILE A 5 -4.79 2.94 9.23
CA ILE A 5 -5.94 3.82 9.45
C ILE A 5 -5.52 5.30 9.29
N GLU A 6 -4.30 5.64 9.66
CA GLU A 6 -3.78 7.01 9.58
C GLU A 6 -3.38 7.37 8.14
N ASP A 7 -2.76 6.42 7.42
CA ASP A 7 -2.51 6.53 5.97
C ASP A 7 -3.85 6.71 5.20
N PHE A 8 -4.89 5.99 5.61
CA PHE A 8 -6.22 6.08 5.02
C PHE A 8 -6.90 7.41 5.30
N LYS A 9 -6.83 7.87 6.55
CA LYS A 9 -7.40 9.15 6.98
C LYS A 9 -6.69 10.32 6.32
N ALA A 10 -5.37 10.26 6.18
CA ALA A 10 -4.57 11.25 5.45
C ALA A 10 -4.86 11.25 3.94
N GLY A 11 -5.14 10.10 3.34
CA GLY A 11 -5.56 10.00 1.94
C GLY A 11 -6.96 10.57 1.70
N LEU A 12 -7.91 10.31 2.61
CA LEU A 12 -9.25 10.90 2.56
C LEU A 12 -9.24 12.41 2.82
N ASP A 13 -8.37 12.88 3.72
CA ASP A 13 -8.23 14.30 4.05
C ASP A 13 -7.59 15.10 2.90
N ARG A 14 -6.62 14.50 2.18
CA ARG A 14 -5.97 15.11 1.02
C ARG A 14 -6.81 15.08 -0.25
N ASP A 15 -7.72 14.12 -0.39
CA ASP A 15 -8.52 13.93 -1.60
C ASP A 15 -10.02 14.16 -1.32
N PRO A 16 -10.51 15.41 -1.44
CA PRO A 16 -11.90 15.75 -1.15
C PRO A 16 -12.90 15.18 -2.18
N ALA A 17 -12.42 14.62 -3.30
CA ALA A 17 -13.25 13.97 -4.29
C ALA A 17 -13.62 12.53 -3.89
N THR A 18 -12.86 11.94 -2.97
CA THR A 18 -12.99 10.54 -2.60
C THR A 18 -13.88 10.40 -1.37
N LYS A 19 -15.16 10.09 -1.58
CA LYS A 19 -16.19 10.10 -0.50
C LYS A 19 -16.18 8.84 0.35
N THR A 20 -15.70 7.74 -0.21
CA THR A 20 -15.66 6.45 0.45
C THR A 20 -14.24 5.93 0.47
N GLY A 21 -13.83 5.35 1.59
CA GLY A 21 -12.54 4.70 1.71
C GLY A 21 -12.27 3.59 0.67
N PHE A 22 -13.31 3.01 0.10
CA PHE A 22 -13.23 2.06 -1.01
C PHE A 22 -12.86 2.73 -2.35
N GLU A 23 -13.36 3.94 -2.60
CA GLU A 23 -12.94 4.77 -3.74
C GLU A 23 -11.48 5.19 -3.56
N LEU A 24 -11.01 5.47 -2.34
CA LEU A 24 -9.61 5.81 -2.08
C LEU A 24 -8.68 4.63 -2.38
N LEU A 25 -9.11 3.44 -1.98
CA LEU A 25 -8.43 2.20 -2.32
C LEU A 25 -8.33 2.05 -3.84
N LEU A 26 -9.44 2.18 -4.57
CA LEU A 26 -9.45 1.99 -6.03
C LEU A 26 -8.76 3.12 -6.82
N THR A 27 -8.82 4.36 -6.35
CA THR A 27 -8.41 5.56 -7.11
C THR A 27 -7.01 6.04 -6.72
N SER A 28 -6.45 5.57 -5.60
CA SER A 28 -5.13 5.98 -5.11
C SER A 28 -4.06 4.90 -5.34
N PRO A 29 -3.41 4.87 -6.52
CA PRO A 29 -2.29 3.97 -6.77
C PRO A 29 -1.11 4.24 -5.83
N GLY A 30 -0.97 5.45 -5.30
CA GLY A 30 0.04 5.82 -4.31
C GLY A 30 -0.16 5.12 -2.96
N LEU A 31 -1.41 4.97 -2.52
CA LEU A 31 -1.74 4.25 -1.28
C LEU A 31 -1.43 2.75 -1.42
N HIS A 32 -1.77 2.17 -2.58
CA HIS A 32 -1.42 0.79 -2.93
C HIS A 32 0.09 0.54 -2.93
N ALA A 33 0.89 1.48 -3.43
CA ALA A 33 2.35 1.37 -3.42
C ALA A 33 2.90 1.29 -1.98
N ILE A 34 2.40 2.12 -1.08
CA ILE A 34 2.81 2.13 0.34
C ILE A 34 2.40 0.82 1.02
N TRP A 35 1.18 0.34 0.78
CA TRP A 35 0.68 -0.90 1.37
C TRP A 35 1.44 -2.12 0.88
N ASN A 36 1.68 -2.22 -0.43
CA ASN A 36 2.51 -3.28 -1.00
C ASN A 36 3.94 -3.26 -0.46
N TYR A 37 4.52 -2.06 -0.30
CA TYR A 37 5.83 -1.92 0.34
C TYR A 37 5.82 -2.41 1.79
N ARG A 38 4.80 -2.06 2.58
CA ARG A 38 4.64 -2.53 3.96
C ARG A 38 4.50 -4.06 4.04
N VAL A 39 3.73 -4.67 3.14
CA VAL A 39 3.58 -6.14 3.06
C VAL A 39 4.91 -6.81 2.67
N ALA A 40 5.60 -6.29 1.66
CA ALA A 40 6.92 -6.79 1.28
C ALA A 40 7.94 -6.66 2.41
N HIS A 41 7.91 -5.55 3.15
CA HIS A 41 8.77 -5.30 4.31
C HIS A 41 8.44 -6.23 5.49
N PHE A 42 7.17 -6.54 5.71
CA PHE A 42 6.74 -7.52 6.70
C PHE A 42 7.26 -8.93 6.37
N LEU A 43 7.12 -9.36 5.11
CA LEU A 43 7.69 -10.62 4.61
C LEU A 43 9.23 -10.66 4.74
N TRP A 44 9.89 -9.52 4.51
CA TRP A 44 11.33 -9.37 4.71
C TRP A 44 11.72 -9.57 6.18
N LYS A 45 10.97 -8.98 7.13
CA LYS A 45 11.20 -9.19 8.58
C LYS A 45 10.96 -10.63 9.02
N LEU A 46 10.05 -11.36 8.37
CA LEU A 46 9.83 -12.79 8.60
C LEU A 46 10.93 -13.70 8.00
N LYS A 47 12.03 -13.12 7.52
CA LYS A 47 13.14 -13.82 6.82
C LYS A 47 12.74 -14.50 5.50
N LEU A 48 11.53 -14.25 4.99
CA LEU A 48 11.04 -14.76 3.69
C LEU A 48 11.51 -13.87 2.53
N ARG A 49 12.84 -13.80 2.33
CA ARG A 49 13.48 -12.91 1.35
C ARG A 49 13.02 -13.14 -0.09
N THR A 50 12.79 -14.39 -0.49
CA THR A 50 12.32 -14.73 -1.83
C THR A 50 10.90 -14.22 -2.08
N LEU A 51 9.97 -14.46 -1.15
CA LEU A 51 8.60 -13.94 -1.26
C LEU A 51 8.55 -12.43 -1.24
N SER A 52 9.35 -11.78 -0.39
CA SER A 52 9.40 -10.31 -0.34
C SER A 52 9.87 -9.70 -1.67
N ARG A 53 10.83 -10.35 -2.36
CA ARG A 53 11.26 -9.94 -3.70
C ARG A 53 10.20 -10.19 -4.76
N MET A 54 9.47 -11.31 -4.71
CA MET A 54 8.35 -11.55 -5.63
C MET A 54 7.26 -10.49 -5.44
N PHE A 55 6.87 -10.21 -4.21
CA PHE A 55 5.89 -9.16 -3.88
C PHE A 55 6.34 -7.77 -4.34
N ALA A 56 7.61 -7.41 -4.13
CA ALA A 56 8.14 -6.14 -4.59
C ALA A 56 8.12 -6.01 -6.13
N ASN A 57 8.37 -7.10 -6.86
CA ASN A 57 8.27 -7.09 -8.33
C ASN A 57 6.82 -7.03 -8.81
N ILE A 58 5.90 -7.75 -8.18
CA ILE A 58 4.46 -7.68 -8.51
C ILE A 58 3.93 -6.27 -8.25
N ALA A 59 4.27 -5.67 -7.11
CA ALA A 59 3.89 -4.30 -6.79
C ALA A 59 4.38 -3.32 -7.85
N ARG A 60 5.64 -3.47 -8.28
CA ARG A 60 6.26 -2.63 -9.30
C ARG A 60 5.67 -2.82 -10.70
N ILE A 61 5.09 -3.98 -11.02
CA ILE A 61 4.35 -4.20 -12.27
C ILE A 61 2.93 -3.62 -12.17
N ALA A 62 2.29 -3.71 -10.99
CA ALA A 62 0.94 -3.23 -10.79
C ALA A 62 0.84 -1.70 -10.68
N THR A 63 1.90 -1.02 -10.23
CA THR A 63 1.97 0.44 -10.11
C THR A 63 2.98 1.09 -11.05
N GLY A 64 3.59 0.31 -11.95
CA GLY A 64 4.59 0.76 -12.92
C GLY A 64 3.96 1.20 -14.23
#